data_AF-A0A3Q9FSC0-F1
#
_entry.id   AF-A0A3Q9FSC0-F1
#
_cell.length_a   1.000
_cell.length_b   1.000
_cell.length_c   1.000
_cell.angle_alpha   90.00
_cell.angle_beta   90.00
_cell.angle_gamma   90.00
#
_symmetry.space_group_name_H-M   'P 1'
#
loop_
_entity.id
_entity.type
_entity.pdbx_description
1 polymer ?
#
loop_
_entity_poly.entity_id
_entity_poly.type
_entity_poly.pdbx_seq_one_letter_code
_entity_poly.pdbx_strand_id
1 'polypeptide(L)'
;MEILLSYLLIINAISIVIVLLDYNKIIARVPSIALHGLELLGGVVVMLPILYILRHRVTKESYFLVSLWTLTIWFFISYIKIGIFG
;
A
#
# COMPACT_ATOMS: atom_id res chain seq x y z
N MET A 1 -14.68 7.51 14.50
CA MET A 1 -14.13 6.21 14.04
C MET A 1 -14.54 5.90 12.61
N GLU A 2 -15.80 6.12 12.24
CA GLU A 2 -16.34 5.79 10.90
C GLU A 2 -15.62 6.48 9.73
N ILE A 3 -15.24 7.76 9.88
CA ILE A 3 -14.55 8.55 8.84
C ILE A 3 -13.15 7.99 8.52
N LEU A 4 -12.44 7.50 9.54
CA LEU A 4 -11.10 6.92 9.35
C LEU A 4 -11.20 5.57 8.62
N LEU A 5 -12.19 4.76 8.97
CA LEU A 5 -12.46 3.46 8.35
C LEU A 5 -12.88 3.62 6.89
N SER A 6 -13.77 4.57 6.59
CA SER A 6 -14.18 4.86 5.22
C SER A 6 -13.03 5.42 4.38
N TYR A 7 -12.19 6.30 4.95
CA TYR A 7 -10.96 6.77 4.30
C TYR A 7 -10.02 5.61 3.93
N LEU A 8 -9.75 4.69 4.87
CA LEU A 8 -8.89 3.54 4.64
C LEU A 8 -9.47 2.58 3.60
N LEU A 9 -10.80 2.38 3.57
CA LEU A 9 -11.45 1.58 2.53
C LEU A 9 -11.28 2.21 1.14
N ILE A 10 -11.46 3.52 1.04
CA ILE A 10 -11.34 4.25 -0.23
C ILE A 10 -9.90 4.21 -0.75
N ILE A 11 -8.90 4.49 0.10
CA ILE A 11 -7.50 4.48 -0.34
C ILE A 11 -7.06 3.09 -0.81
N ASN A 12 -7.51 2.03 -0.13
CA ASN A 12 -7.23 0.66 -0.53
C ASN A 12 -7.94 0.31 -1.85
N ALA A 13 -9.20 0.69 -2.03
CA ALA A 13 -9.93 0.48 -3.29
C ALA A 13 -9.25 1.17 -4.48
N ILE A 14 -8.84 2.43 -4.30
CA ILE A 14 -8.10 3.19 -5.32
C ILE A 14 -6.77 2.51 -5.65
N SER A 15 -6.05 2.04 -4.63
CA SER A 15 -4.77 1.35 -4.80
C SER A 15 -4.92 0.09 -5.64
N ILE A 16 -5.93 -0.73 -5.35
CA ILE A 16 -6.26 -1.94 -6.13
C ILE A 16 -6.52 -1.59 -7.60
N VAL A 17 -7.38 -0.59 -7.84
CA VAL A 17 -7.76 -0.16 -9.20
C VAL A 17 -6.54 0.29 -9.99
N ILE A 18 -5.70 1.15 -9.41
CA ILE A 18 -4.50 1.65 -10.08
C ILE A 18 -3.57 0.50 -10.46
N VAL A 19 -3.32 -0.44 -9.53
CA VAL A 19 -2.44 -1.58 -9.80
C VAL A 19 -3.01 -2.53 -10.85
N LEU A 20 -4.32 -2.79 -10.84
CA LEU A 20 -4.99 -3.60 -11.87
C LEU A 20 -4.93 -2.96 -13.25
N LEU A 21 -5.16 -1.64 -13.34
CA LEU A 21 -5.08 -0.91 -14.59
C LEU A 21 -3.66 -0.89 -15.16
N ASP A 22 -2.65 -0.70 -14.31
CA ASP A 22 -1.23 -0.78 -14.67
C ASP A 22 -0.87 -2.20 -15.16
N TYR A 23 -1.32 -3.23 -14.42
CA TYR A 23 -1.07 -4.63 -14.75
C TYR A 23 -1.66 -5.04 -16.12
N ASN A 24 -2.88 -4.57 -16.40
CA ASN A 24 -3.57 -4.80 -17.68
C ASN A 24 -3.09 -3.88 -18.81
N LYS A 25 -2.11 -2.99 -18.55
CA LYS A 25 -1.59 -1.99 -19.49
C LYS A 25 -2.68 -1.06 -20.06
N ILE A 26 -3.74 -0.82 -19.29
CA ILE A 26 -4.82 0.11 -19.67
C ILE A 26 -4.34 1.56 -19.47
N ILE A 27 -3.53 1.79 -18.43
CA ILE A 27 -2.90 3.07 -18.14
C ILE A 27 -1.39 3.02 -18.40
N ALA A 28 -0.77 4.20 -18.50
CA ALA A 28 0.68 4.33 -18.54
C ALA A 28 1.33 3.76 -17.27
N ARG A 29 2.55 3.24 -17.42
CA ARG A 29 3.22 2.51 -16.34
C ARG A 29 3.37 3.39 -15.10
N VAL A 30 2.78 2.97 -13.99
CA VAL A 30 2.79 3.78 -12.75
C VAL A 30 4.19 3.72 -12.14
N PRO A 31 4.84 4.88 -11.88
CA PRO A 31 6.16 4.88 -11.27
C PRO A 31 6.05 4.41 -9.82
N SER A 32 7.05 3.66 -9.36
CA SER A 32 7.07 3.09 -8.00
C SER A 32 6.99 4.15 -6.89
N ILE A 33 7.39 5.41 -7.15
CA ILE A 33 7.21 6.51 -6.19
C ILE A 33 5.73 6.78 -5.89
N ALA A 34 4.85 6.66 -6.89
CA ALA A 34 3.43 6.91 -6.74
C ALA A 34 2.75 5.76 -5.96
N LEU A 35 3.19 4.53 -6.20
CA LEU A 35 2.72 3.36 -5.46
C LEU A 35 3.15 3.40 -3.98
N HIS A 36 4.39 3.81 -3.68
CA HIS A 36 4.81 4.07 -2.30
C HIS A 36 4.03 5.21 -1.63
N GLY A 37 3.63 6.23 -2.39
CA GLY A 37 2.73 7.28 -1.90
C GLY A 37 1.39 6.71 -1.43
N LEU A 38 0.79 5.81 -2.20
CA LEU A 38 -0.44 5.11 -1.82
C LEU A 38 -0.26 4.20 -0.59
N GLU A 39 0.89 3.54 -0.49
CA GLU A 39 1.25 2.73 0.69
C GLU A 39 1.31 3.59 1.96
N LEU A 40 1.97 4.74 1.89
CA LEU A 40 2.10 5.69 3.02
C LEU A 40 0.74 6.22 3.49
N LEU A 41 -0.20 6.45 2.57
CA LEU A 41 -1.56 6.90 2.89
C LEU A 41 -2.43 5.83 3.56
N GLY A 42 -1.94 4.59 3.71
CA GLY A 42 -2.65 3.48 4.35
C GLY A 42 -3.11 2.38 3.39
N GLY A 43 -2.73 2.47 2.11
CA GLY A 43 -2.94 1.41 1.12
C GLY A 43 -2.01 0.21 1.28
N VAL A 44 -1.01 0.30 2.16
CA VAL A 44 0.07 -0.71 2.31
C VAL A 44 -0.45 -2.12 2.62
N VAL A 45 -1.58 -2.22 3.32
CA VAL A 45 -2.21 -3.49 3.72
C VAL A 45 -2.62 -4.32 2.51
N VAL A 46 -3.20 -3.68 1.50
CA VAL A 46 -3.66 -4.36 0.28
C VAL A 46 -2.59 -4.35 -0.82
N MET A 47 -1.70 -3.37 -0.80
CA MET A 47 -0.60 -3.30 -1.77
C MET A 47 0.33 -4.52 -1.67
N LEU A 48 0.71 -4.94 -0.46
CA LEU A 48 1.62 -6.07 -0.23
C LEU A 48 1.15 -7.41 -0.82
N PRO A 49 -0.07 -7.90 -0.56
CA PRO A 49 -0.55 -9.14 -1.16
C PRO A 49 -0.66 -9.03 -2.68
N ILE A 50 -1.06 -7.86 -3.20
CA ILE A 50 -1.12 -7.63 -4.65
C ILE A 50 0.28 -7.69 -5.28
N LEU A 51 1.28 -7.05 -4.67
CA LEU A 51 2.66 -7.11 -5.12
C LEU A 51 3.24 -8.52 -5.04
N TYR A 52 2.85 -9.30 -4.02
CA TYR A 52 3.25 -10.70 -3.90
C TYR A 52 2.67 -11.56 -5.03
N ILE A 53 1.37 -11.39 -5.33
CA ILE A 53 0.70 -12.09 -6.44
C ILE A 53 1.29 -11.66 -7.80
N LEU A 54 1.55 -10.36 -7.96
CA LEU A 54 2.09 -9.76 -9.19
C LEU A 54 3.63 -9.77 -9.25
N ARG A 55 4.30 -10.40 -8.28
CA ARG A 55 5.77 -10.41 -8.12
C ARG A 55 6.49 -10.86 -9.39
N HIS A 56 5.84 -11.69 -10.20
CA HIS A 56 6.37 -12.21 -11.46
C HIS A 56 6.72 -11.10 -12.49
N ARG A 57 6.18 -9.88 -12.36
CA ARG A 57 6.42 -8.74 -13.26
C ARG A 57 7.16 -7.57 -12.61
N VAL A 58 7.23 -7.53 -11.29
CA VAL A 58 7.91 -6.48 -10.52
C VAL A 58 9.25 -7.03 -10.05
N THR A 59 10.24 -7.04 -10.95
CA THR A 59 11.61 -7.52 -10.70
C THR A 59 12.43 -6.65 -9.72
N LYS A 60 11.83 -5.61 -9.14
CA LYS A 60 12.52 -4.71 -8.21
C LYS A 60 12.31 -5.22 -6.78
N GLU A 61 13.15 -6.15 -6.34
CA GLU A 61 13.21 -6.60 -4.94
C GLU A 61 13.33 -5.42 -3.94
N SER A 62 13.99 -4.34 -4.35
CA SER A 62 14.07 -3.08 -3.60
C SER A 62 12.69 -2.47 -3.31
N TYR A 63 11.73 -2.58 -4.22
CA TYR A 63 10.36 -2.06 -4.02
C TYR A 63 9.63 -2.84 -2.92
N PHE A 64 9.78 -4.17 -2.92
CA PHE A 64 9.17 -5.03 -1.91
C PHE A 64 9.72 -4.73 -0.51
N LEU A 65 11.05 -4.56 -0.40
CA LEU A 65 11.69 -4.17 0.85
C LEU A 65 11.16 -2.84 1.39
N VAL A 66 11.04 -1.81 0.53
CA VAL A 66 10.50 -0.51 0.95
C VAL A 66 9.04 -0.63 1.41
N SER A 67 8.21 -1.39 0.70
CA SER A 67 6.81 -1.63 1.12
C SER A 67 6.73 -2.30 2.50
N LEU A 68 7.63 -3.25 2.76
CA LEU A 68 7.69 -3.99 4.02
C LEU A 68 8.17 -3.11 5.19
N TRP A 69 9.13 -2.21 4.95
CA TRP A 69 9.53 -1.17 5.89
C TRP A 69 8.37 -0.19 6.18
N THR A 70 7.64 0.25 5.16
CA THR A 70 6.48 1.14 5.31
C THR A 70 5.40 0.51 6.19
N LEU A 71 5.11 -0.79 6.00
CA LEU A 71 4.18 -1.53 6.86
C LEU A 71 4.67 -1.59 8.31
N THR A 72 5.95 -1.90 8.50
CA THR A 72 6.55 -2.05 9.83
C THR A 72 6.48 -0.72 10.61
N ILE A 73 6.79 0.39 9.94
CA ILE A 73 6.67 1.74 10.52
C ILE A 73 5.22 2.03 10.91
N TRP A 74 4.27 1.74 10.02
CA TRP A 74 2.84 1.93 10.30
C TRP A 74 2.40 1.12 11.52
N PHE A 75 2.81 -0.15 11.61
CA PHE A 75 2.48 -1.01 12.73
C PHE A 75 3.06 -0.48 14.05
N PHE A 76 4.32 -0.04 14.05
CA PHE A 76 4.96 0.56 15.21
C PHE A 76 4.26 1.84 15.68
N ILE A 77 3.91 2.73 14.74
CA ILE A 77 3.17 3.97 15.05
C ILE A 77 1.81 3.64 15.64
N SER A 78 1.07 2.72 15.03
CA SER A 78 -0.24 2.28 15.53
C SER A 78 -0.14 1.65 16.92
N TYR A 79 0.87 0.81 17.15
CA TYR A 79 1.11 0.15 18.44
C TYR A 79 1.42 1.14 19.56
N ILE A 80 2.34 2.09 19.32
CA ILE A 80 2.66 3.14 20.30
C ILE A 80 1.43 3.99 20.62
N LYS A 81 0.61 4.32 19.62
CA LYS A 81 -0.60 5.11 19.81
C LYS A 81 -1.66 4.38 20.64
N ILE A 82 -1.77 3.05 20.49
CA ILE A 82 -2.65 2.21 21.34
C ILE A 82 -2.14 2.18 22.79
N GLY A 83 -0.83 2.11 23.02
CA GLY A 83 -0.26 2.09 24.38
C GLY A 83 -0.31 3.43 25.14
N ILE A 84 -0.59 4.54 24.46
CA ILE A 84 -0.71 5.88 25.07
C ILE A 84 -2.19 6.25 25.35
N PHE A 85 -3.12 5.66 24.59
CA PHE A 85 -4.56 5.95 24.68
C PHE A 85 -5.41 4.79 25.25
N GLY A 86 -4.80 3.65 25.58
CA GLY A 86 -5.41 2.54 26.32
C GLY A 86 -4.93 2.53 27.76
#